data_AF-A0A060WNU6-F1
#
_entry.id   AF-A0A060WNU6-F1
#
_cell.length_a   1.000
_cell.length_b   1.000
_cell.length_c   1.000
_cell.angle_alpha   90.00
_cell.angle_beta   90.00
_cell.angle_gamma   90.00
#
_symmetry.space_group_name_H-M   'P 1'
#
loop_
_entity.id
_entity.type
_entity.pdbx_description
1 polymer ?
#
loop_
_entity_poly.entity_id
_entity_poly.type
_entity_poly.pdbx_seq_one_letter_code
_entity_poly.pdbx_strand_id
1 'polypeptide(L)'
;MAATTSAAVTESPGLETQRKEIESMLQEHELCAGDTWYLVERRWYEQWKEYVVTGDQNSSSFPGQIDNTELFEELDSYHLKERLVENEDFVLIPAEAWRNLLAWYGMVDDQPALERKVVDLPSTVKVEVYPVEIFLCLHSNMENVVTAQFSRADHIRKYKRIEKVQ
;
A
#
# COMPACT_ATOMS: atom_id res chain seq x y z
N MET A 1 30.21 -25.82 7.32
CA MET A 1 30.47 -24.51 6.68
C MET A 1 29.23 -24.14 5.90
N ALA A 2 28.23 -23.54 6.56
CA ALA A 2 27.05 -23.01 5.89
C ALA A 2 27.31 -21.52 5.68
N ALA A 3 27.31 -21.10 4.41
CA ALA A 3 27.49 -19.71 4.04
C ALA A 3 26.19 -18.96 4.31
N THR A 4 26.18 -18.12 5.34
CA THR A 4 25.15 -17.12 5.58
C THR A 4 25.34 -16.03 4.53
N THR A 5 24.43 -15.96 3.56
CA THR A 5 24.34 -14.82 2.64
C THR A 5 23.81 -13.62 3.43
N SER A 6 24.71 -12.72 3.82
CA SER A 6 24.37 -11.40 4.35
C SER A 6 23.69 -10.61 3.23
N ALA A 7 22.40 -10.33 3.38
CA ALA A 7 21.75 -9.29 2.60
C ALA A 7 22.49 -7.97 2.85
N ALA A 8 22.82 -7.25 1.78
CA ALA A 8 23.49 -5.97 1.87
C ALA A 8 22.58 -5.00 2.65
N VAL A 9 23.05 -4.56 3.82
CA VAL A 9 22.43 -3.45 4.55
C VAL A 9 22.70 -2.21 3.71
N THR A 10 21.72 -1.77 2.93
CA THR A 10 21.77 -0.45 2.29
C THR A 10 21.71 0.57 3.41
N GLU A 11 22.85 1.22 3.69
CA GLU A 11 22.86 2.40 4.55
C GLU A 11 21.88 3.44 3.98
N SER A 12 20.97 3.93 4.84
CA SER A 12 20.04 4.97 4.44
C SER A 12 20.79 6.27 4.14
N PRO A 13 20.39 7.02 3.10
CA PRO A 13 21.06 8.27 2.76
C PRO A 13 20.80 9.33 3.85
N GLY A 14 21.52 10.45 3.79
CA GLY A 14 21.30 11.56 4.73
C GLY A 14 19.86 12.09 4.68
N LEU A 15 19.36 12.60 5.81
CA LEU A 15 17.95 12.99 5.98
C LEU A 15 17.46 14.01 4.94
N GLU A 16 18.29 14.99 4.61
CA GLU A 16 17.99 15.98 3.56
C GLU A 16 17.85 15.32 2.17
N THR A 17 18.65 14.30 1.88
CA THR A 17 18.56 13.52 0.65
C THR A 17 17.27 12.69 0.63
N GLN A 18 16.96 11.99 1.73
CA GLN A 18 15.71 11.24 1.85
C GLN A 18 14.49 12.14 1.60
N ARG A 19 14.47 13.32 2.25
CA ARG A 19 13.40 14.31 2.06
C ARG A 19 13.25 14.69 0.60
N LYS A 20 14.33 15.11 -0.06
CA LYS A 20 14.30 15.59 -1.45
C LYS A 20 13.86 14.50 -2.42
N GLU A 21 14.37 13.28 -2.25
CA GLU A 21 14.01 12.16 -3.12
C GLU A 21 12.53 11.82 -3.01
N ILE A 22 12.01 11.68 -1.79
CA ILE A 22 10.60 11.35 -1.59
C ILE A 22 9.67 12.50 -2.03
N GLU A 23 10.02 13.77 -1.72
CA GLU A 23 9.24 14.93 -2.18
C GLU A 23 9.22 15.04 -3.72
N SER A 24 10.36 14.82 -4.39
CA SER A 24 10.44 14.81 -5.87
C SER A 24 9.58 13.69 -6.46
N MET A 25 9.68 12.46 -5.94
CA MET A 25 8.86 11.34 -6.41
C MET A 25 7.36 11.60 -6.22
N LEU A 26 6.96 12.20 -5.10
CA LEU A 26 5.56 12.55 -4.86
C LEU A 26 5.04 13.66 -5.77
N GLN A 27 5.89 14.61 -6.18
CA GLN A 27 5.51 15.71 -7.08
C GLN A 27 5.48 15.28 -8.55
N GLU A 28 6.38 14.37 -8.95
CA GLU A 28 6.53 13.93 -10.34
C GLU A 28 5.52 12.85 -10.74
N HIS A 29 4.99 12.09 -9.78
CA HIS A 29 4.03 11.04 -10.06
C HIS A 29 2.61 11.58 -10.29
N GLU A 30 2.24 11.73 -11.57
CA GLU A 30 0.84 11.77 -11.98
C GLU A 30 0.21 10.37 -11.91
N LEU A 31 -1.06 10.28 -11.53
CA LEU A 31 -1.78 9.01 -11.46
C LEU A 31 -2.00 8.43 -12.87
N CYS A 32 -1.28 7.37 -13.22
CA CYS A 32 -1.48 6.63 -14.46
C CYS A 32 -2.18 5.29 -14.19
N ALA A 33 -3.18 4.96 -15.01
CA ALA A 33 -3.96 3.74 -14.84
C ALA A 33 -3.07 2.47 -14.89
N GLY A 34 -3.22 1.60 -13.90
CA GLY A 34 -2.42 0.38 -13.73
C GLY A 34 -1.19 0.54 -12.82
N ASP A 35 -0.80 1.77 -12.49
CA ASP A 35 0.29 2.04 -11.55
C ASP A 35 -0.01 1.46 -10.17
N THR A 36 1.06 1.08 -9.48
CA THR A 36 1.01 0.61 -8.09
C THR A 36 1.34 1.74 -7.13
N TRP A 37 0.50 1.88 -6.12
CA TRP A 37 0.67 2.79 -4.98
C TRP A 37 0.50 2.00 -3.69
N TYR A 38 1.03 2.53 -2.59
CA TYR A 38 1.03 1.87 -1.29
C TYR A 38 0.36 2.75 -0.25
N LEU A 39 -0.44 2.15 0.62
CA LEU A 39 -0.94 2.81 1.82
C LEU A 39 0.14 2.77 2.90
N VAL A 40 0.37 3.94 3.50
CA VAL A 40 1.20 4.08 4.70
C VAL A 40 0.39 4.79 5.76
N GLU A 41 0.37 4.26 6.97
CA GLU A 41 -0.32 4.87 8.11
C GLU A 41 0.17 6.31 8.32
N ARG A 42 -0.79 7.20 8.56
CA ARG A 42 -0.53 8.64 8.52
C ARG A 42 0.41 9.07 9.63
N ARG A 43 0.26 8.58 10.87
CA ARG A 43 1.10 9.01 12.00
C ARG A 43 2.56 8.65 11.76
N TRP A 44 2.85 7.45 11.24
CA TRP A 44 4.20 7.05 10.86
C TRP A 44 4.77 8.02 9.82
N TYR A 45 3.99 8.34 8.78
CA TYR A 45 4.44 9.26 7.73
C TYR A 45 4.65 10.69 8.21
N GLU A 46 3.77 11.21 9.08
CA GLU A 46 3.95 12.53 9.71
C GLU A 46 5.19 12.56 10.61
N GLN A 47 5.42 11.49 11.37
CA GLN A 47 6.61 11.36 12.21
C GLN A 47 7.89 11.33 11.37
N TRP A 48 7.88 10.59 10.24
CA TRP A 48 8.96 10.57 9.27
C TRP A 48 9.23 11.95 8.67
N LYS A 49 8.19 12.70 8.28
CA LYS A 49 8.34 14.07 7.77
C LYS A 49 9.00 14.99 8.79
N GLU A 50 8.57 14.93 10.05
CA GLU A 50 9.19 15.70 11.14
C GLU A 50 10.67 15.31 11.30
N TYR A 51 10.97 14.00 11.32
CA TYR A 51 12.33 13.48 11.44
C TYR A 51 13.27 14.06 10.38
N VAL A 52 12.90 13.94 9.10
CA VAL A 52 13.77 14.40 8.01
C VAL A 52 13.90 15.92 7.94
N VAL A 53 12.92 16.67 8.46
CA VAL A 53 12.98 18.13 8.56
C VAL A 53 13.88 18.59 9.70
N THR A 54 13.94 17.87 10.83
CA THR A 54 14.83 18.23 11.94
C THR A 54 16.31 18.12 11.55
N GLY A 55 16.63 17.21 10.63
CA GLY A 55 18.01 16.98 10.17
C GLY A 55 18.92 16.34 11.22
N ASP A 56 18.39 15.93 12.37
CA ASP A 56 19.13 15.26 13.44
C ASP A 56 18.84 13.75 13.45
N GLN A 57 19.85 12.96 13.07
CA GLN A 57 19.73 11.51 13.04
C GLN A 57 19.50 10.87 14.43
N ASN A 58 19.84 11.58 15.51
CA ASN A 58 19.67 11.13 16.89
C ASN A 58 18.40 11.68 17.54
N SER A 59 17.50 12.31 16.78
CA SER A 59 16.30 12.89 17.34
C SER A 59 15.36 11.82 17.89
N SER A 60 14.54 12.20 18.86
CA SER A 60 13.43 11.37 19.34
C SER A 60 12.28 11.28 18.33
N SER A 61 12.35 12.00 17.21
CA SER A 61 11.37 11.94 16.13
C SER A 61 11.65 10.84 15.12
N PHE A 62 12.70 10.01 15.33
CA PHE A 62 12.95 8.83 14.50
C PHE A 62 11.68 7.95 14.42
N PRO A 63 11.12 7.71 13.22
CA PRO A 63 9.81 7.08 13.08
C PRO A 63 9.81 5.57 13.35
N GLY A 64 10.98 4.93 13.40
CA GLY A 64 11.08 3.48 13.51
C GLY A 64 10.71 2.77 12.20
N GLN A 65 10.38 1.48 12.31
CA GLN A 65 9.90 0.67 11.18
C GLN A 65 8.52 1.16 10.72
N ILE A 66 8.22 0.99 9.44
CA ILE A 66 6.87 1.26 8.91
C ILE A 66 5.87 0.34 9.60
N ASP A 67 4.86 0.95 10.22
CA ASP A 67 3.83 0.24 10.96
C ASP A 67 2.44 0.65 10.46
N ASN A 68 1.71 -0.30 9.87
CA ASN A 68 0.35 -0.11 9.40
C ASN A 68 -0.71 -0.72 10.33
N THR A 69 -0.35 -1.12 11.56
CA THR A 69 -1.23 -1.83 12.51
C THR A 69 -2.59 -1.14 12.66
N GLU A 70 -2.60 0.19 12.79
CA GLU A 70 -3.82 0.97 13.01
C GLU A 70 -4.77 1.01 11.80
N LEU A 71 -4.34 0.55 10.62
CA LEU A 71 -5.18 0.44 9.42
C LEU A 71 -5.96 -0.87 9.35
N PHE A 72 -5.64 -1.86 10.19
CA PHE A 72 -6.26 -3.19 10.16
C PHE A 72 -7.45 -3.30 11.12
N GLU A 73 -8.53 -3.92 10.65
CA GLU A 73 -9.63 -4.39 11.50
C GLU A 73 -9.24 -5.71 12.18
N GLU A 74 -8.59 -6.60 11.43
CA GLU A 74 -8.14 -7.92 11.88
C GLU A 74 -6.64 -8.10 11.64
N LEU A 75 -5.89 -8.34 12.72
CA LEU A 75 -4.42 -8.44 12.66
C LEU A 75 -3.91 -9.76 12.08
N ASP A 76 -4.68 -10.85 12.21
CA ASP A 76 -4.28 -12.17 11.70
C ASP A 76 -4.41 -12.27 10.17
N SER A 77 -5.45 -11.63 9.61
CA SER A 77 -5.75 -11.63 8.17
C SER A 77 -5.23 -10.39 7.46
N TYR A 78 -4.74 -9.39 8.19
CA TYR A 78 -4.39 -8.06 7.71
C TYR A 78 -5.52 -7.41 6.90
N HIS A 79 -6.77 -7.66 7.30
CA HIS A 79 -7.94 -7.04 6.67
C HIS A 79 -8.00 -5.56 7.04
N LEU A 80 -8.08 -4.67 6.04
CA LEU A 80 -8.19 -3.24 6.29
C LEU A 80 -9.54 -2.88 6.93
N LYS A 81 -9.52 -1.91 7.83
CA LYS A 81 -10.74 -1.24 8.30
C LYS A 81 -11.50 -0.70 7.11
N GLU A 82 -12.82 -0.73 7.16
CA GLU A 82 -13.63 -0.09 6.14
C GLU A 82 -13.56 1.44 6.26
N ARG A 83 -13.72 2.14 5.13
CA ARG A 83 -13.92 3.60 5.07
C ARG A 83 -12.76 4.44 5.61
N LEU A 84 -11.54 3.91 5.62
CA LEU A 84 -10.34 4.72 5.84
C LEU A 84 -10.31 5.90 4.87
N VAL A 85 -9.89 7.06 5.37
CA VAL A 85 -9.86 8.33 4.67
C VAL A 85 -8.41 8.72 4.38
N GLU A 86 -8.11 8.98 3.10
CA GLU A 86 -6.81 9.47 2.67
C GLU A 86 -6.50 10.82 3.31
N ASN A 87 -5.26 11.01 3.76
CA ASN A 87 -4.79 12.16 4.51
C ASN A 87 -5.45 12.35 5.89
N GLU A 88 -6.22 11.38 6.37
CA GLU A 88 -6.70 11.31 7.76
C GLU A 88 -6.14 10.08 8.47
N ASP A 89 -6.31 8.89 7.87
CA ASP A 89 -5.84 7.61 8.41
C ASP A 89 -4.55 7.13 7.74
N PHE A 90 -4.42 7.34 6.43
CA PHE A 90 -3.26 6.91 5.64
C PHE A 90 -2.87 7.94 4.60
N VAL A 91 -1.67 7.79 4.04
CA VAL A 91 -1.22 8.50 2.84
C VAL A 91 -0.93 7.52 1.72
N LEU A 92 -1.03 7.99 0.48
CA LEU A 92 -0.70 7.22 -0.71
C LEU A 92 0.73 7.53 -1.16
N ILE A 93 1.54 6.47 -1.28
CA ILE A 93 2.94 6.58 -1.67
C ILE A 93 3.16 5.85 -3.02
N PRO A 94 3.73 6.50 -4.05
CA PRO A 94 4.11 5.84 -5.30
C PRO A 94 5.07 4.68 -5.06
N ALA A 95 5.07 3.69 -5.95
CA ALA A 95 5.90 2.50 -5.79
C ALA A 95 7.40 2.79 -5.60
N GLU A 96 7.93 3.83 -6.25
CA GLU A 96 9.34 4.18 -6.13
C GLU A 96 9.68 4.70 -4.73
N ALA A 97 8.89 5.65 -4.24
CA ALA A 97 9.03 6.20 -2.89
C ALA A 97 8.82 5.12 -1.82
N TRP A 98 7.86 4.21 -2.02
CA TRP A 98 7.63 3.08 -1.11
C TRP A 98 8.85 2.18 -0.97
N ARG A 99 9.48 1.79 -2.10
CA ARG A 99 10.68 0.95 -2.08
C ARG A 99 11.82 1.60 -1.29
N ASN A 100 11.99 2.91 -1.45
CA ASN A 100 13.01 3.67 -0.72
C ASN A 100 12.71 3.69 0.78
N LEU A 101 11.50 4.07 1.18
CA LEU A 101 11.09 4.06 2.60
C LEU A 101 11.26 2.68 3.22
N LEU A 102 10.82 1.62 2.53
CA LEU A 102 10.97 0.24 2.99
C LEU A 102 12.44 -0.17 3.12
N ALA A 103 13.31 0.24 2.18
CA ALA A 103 14.74 -0.06 2.24
C ALA A 103 15.46 0.68 3.39
N TRP A 104 15.00 1.87 3.75
CA TRP A 104 15.63 2.70 4.78
C TRP A 104 15.15 2.40 6.19
N TYR A 105 13.86 2.12 6.35
CA TYR A 105 13.21 1.98 7.66
C TYR A 105 12.75 0.56 7.95
N GLY A 106 12.62 -0.29 6.94
CA GLY A 106 11.99 -1.61 7.07
C GLY A 106 10.51 -1.49 7.39
N MET A 107 9.91 -2.63 7.72
CA MET A 107 8.50 -2.76 8.09
C MET A 107 8.41 -3.63 9.34
N VAL A 108 7.40 -3.41 10.17
CA VAL A 108 7.10 -4.29 11.30
C VAL A 108 6.94 -5.73 10.78
N ASP A 109 7.52 -6.67 11.53
CA ASP A 109 7.56 -8.09 11.13
C ASP A 109 6.15 -8.62 10.78
N ASP A 110 6.11 -9.50 9.78
CA ASP A 110 4.92 -10.20 9.27
C ASP A 110 3.84 -9.33 8.60
N GLN A 111 3.88 -7.98 8.70
CA GLN A 111 2.91 -7.14 7.99
C GLN A 111 3.14 -7.14 6.47
N PRO A 112 2.08 -7.29 5.64
CA PRO A 112 2.18 -7.20 4.20
C PRO A 112 2.21 -5.75 3.73
N ALA A 113 2.89 -5.49 2.60
CA ALA A 113 2.77 -4.21 1.91
C ALA A 113 1.33 -3.98 1.42
N LEU A 114 0.78 -2.79 1.68
CA LEU A 114 -0.59 -2.44 1.32
C LEU A 114 -0.68 -1.88 -0.10
N GLU A 115 -0.39 -2.74 -1.09
CA GLU A 115 -0.44 -2.39 -2.52
C GLU A 115 -1.86 -2.12 -3.02
N ARG A 116 -2.03 -1.04 -3.79
CA ARG A 116 -3.25 -0.69 -4.52
C ARG A 116 -2.94 -0.24 -5.95
N LYS A 117 -3.94 -0.37 -6.82
CA LYS A 117 -3.84 -0.03 -8.22
C LYS A 117 -4.54 1.29 -8.52
N VAL A 118 -3.93 2.10 -9.38
CA VAL A 118 -4.61 3.23 -10.01
C VAL A 118 -5.60 2.70 -11.03
N VAL A 119 -6.83 3.18 -10.95
CA VAL A 119 -7.92 2.85 -11.87
C VAL A 119 -8.36 4.09 -12.61
N ASP A 120 -8.63 3.91 -13.90
CA ASP A 120 -9.27 4.92 -14.72
C ASP A 120 -10.79 4.71 -14.66
N LEU A 121 -11.48 5.62 -13.97
CA LEU A 121 -12.94 5.65 -13.91
C LEU A 121 -13.45 6.75 -14.82
N PRO A 122 -14.71 6.67 -15.32
CA PRO A 122 -15.23 7.61 -16.33
C PRO A 122 -15.10 9.11 -16.00
N SER A 123 -14.97 9.49 -14.73
CA SER A 123 -14.85 10.87 -14.28
C SER A 123 -13.58 11.18 -13.48
N THR A 124 -12.72 10.20 -13.20
CA THR A 124 -11.55 10.38 -12.34
C THR A 124 -10.57 9.22 -12.47
N VAL A 125 -9.28 9.52 -12.52
CA VAL A 125 -8.22 8.55 -12.29
C VAL A 125 -7.85 8.61 -10.82
N LYS A 126 -7.87 7.47 -10.12
CA LYS A 126 -7.56 7.41 -8.67
C LYS A 126 -7.01 6.07 -8.25
N VAL A 127 -6.34 6.02 -7.11
CA VAL A 127 -6.00 4.74 -6.45
C VAL A 127 -7.27 4.08 -5.92
N GLU A 128 -7.53 2.84 -6.33
CA GLU A 128 -8.63 2.03 -5.81
C GLU A 128 -8.23 1.35 -4.51
N VAL A 129 -8.52 1.99 -3.38
CA VAL A 129 -8.20 1.45 -2.05
C VAL A 129 -9.08 0.25 -1.68
N TYR A 130 -10.34 0.26 -2.09
CA TYR A 130 -11.28 -0.83 -1.85
C TYR A 130 -11.83 -1.34 -3.18
N PRO A 131 -11.28 -2.46 -3.71
CA PRO A 131 -11.91 -3.22 -4.77
C PRO A 131 -13.30 -3.68 -4.35
N VAL A 132 -14.14 -4.01 -5.34
CA VAL A 132 -15.49 -4.51 -5.08
C VAL A 132 -15.43 -6.02 -4.87
N GLU A 133 -15.88 -6.46 -3.70
CA GLU A 133 -16.12 -7.87 -3.44
C GLU A 133 -17.50 -8.27 -3.96
N ILE A 134 -17.55 -9.32 -4.77
CA ILE A 134 -18.79 -9.84 -5.35
C ILE A 134 -18.94 -11.32 -4.97
N PHE A 135 -20.15 -11.64 -4.49
CA PHE A 135 -20.62 -12.98 -4.23
C PHE A 135 -21.29 -13.54 -5.49
N LEU A 136 -20.75 -14.63 -6.02
CA LEU A 136 -21.22 -15.30 -7.22
C LEU A 136 -21.81 -16.66 -6.85
N CYS A 137 -22.99 -16.99 -7.37
CA CYS A 137 -23.57 -18.32 -7.25
C CYS A 137 -24.30 -18.69 -8.54
N LEU A 138 -24.40 -19.99 -8.80
CA LEU A 138 -25.22 -20.49 -9.89
C LEU A 138 -26.68 -20.45 -9.48
N HIS A 139 -27.58 -20.06 -10.39
CA HIS A 139 -29.02 -20.07 -10.11
C HIS A 139 -29.53 -21.46 -9.66
N SER A 140 -28.94 -22.54 -10.19
CA SER A 140 -29.26 -23.91 -9.83
C SER A 140 -28.72 -24.35 -8.46
N ASN A 141 -27.79 -23.60 -7.88
CA ASN A 141 -27.18 -23.90 -6.59
C ASN A 141 -26.77 -22.58 -5.89
N MET A 142 -27.77 -21.89 -5.34
CA MET A 142 -27.58 -20.61 -4.65
C MET A 142 -26.85 -20.74 -3.30
N GLU A 143 -26.71 -21.96 -2.77
CA GLU A 143 -25.99 -22.22 -1.52
C GLU A 143 -24.47 -22.26 -1.74
N ASN A 144 -24.02 -22.59 -2.95
CA ASN A 144 -22.61 -22.59 -3.31
C ASN A 144 -22.18 -21.20 -3.79
N VAL A 145 -21.85 -20.33 -2.85
CA VAL A 145 -21.39 -18.96 -3.10
C VAL A 145 -19.87 -18.92 -3.17
N VAL A 146 -19.34 -18.35 -4.25
CA VAL A 146 -17.92 -18.03 -4.43
C VAL A 146 -17.75 -16.52 -4.30
N THR A 147 -16.82 -16.11 -3.44
CA THR A 147 -16.45 -14.71 -3.28
C THR A 147 -15.26 -14.38 -4.18
N ALA A 148 -15.35 -13.28 -4.92
CA ALA A 148 -14.26 -12.79 -5.76
C ALA A 148 -14.16 -11.26 -5.71
N GLN A 149 -12.93 -10.74 -5.73
CA GLN A 149 -12.66 -9.30 -5.79
C GLN A 149 -12.46 -8.84 -7.24
N PHE A 150 -13.06 -7.70 -7.56
CA PHE A 150 -13.01 -7.08 -8.87
C PHE A 150 -12.71 -5.60 -8.75
N SER A 151 -12.02 -5.05 -9.75
CA SER A 151 -11.85 -3.62 -9.85
C SER A 151 -13.14 -2.96 -10.33
N ARG A 152 -13.43 -1.73 -9.89
CA ARG A 152 -14.52 -0.91 -10.46
C ARG A 152 -14.32 -0.59 -11.94
N ALA A 153 -13.08 -0.65 -12.42
CA ALA A 153 -12.76 -0.50 -13.84
C ALA A 153 -12.99 -1.80 -14.65
N ASP A 154 -13.24 -2.94 -14.00
CA ASP A 154 -13.45 -4.21 -14.70
C ASP A 154 -14.80 -4.25 -15.44
N HIS A 155 -14.76 -4.64 -16.72
CA HIS A 155 -15.97 -4.88 -17.50
C HIS A 155 -16.72 -6.14 -17.06
N ILE A 156 -18.05 -6.11 -17.19
CA ILE A 156 -18.96 -7.22 -16.83
C ILE A 156 -18.59 -8.59 -17.43
N ARG A 157 -17.84 -8.60 -18.55
CA ARG A 157 -17.35 -9.83 -19.19
C ARG A 157 -16.31 -10.58 -18.37
N LYS A 158 -15.54 -9.90 -17.50
CA LYS A 158 -14.53 -10.52 -16.65
C LYS A 158 -15.17 -11.42 -15.58
N TYR A 159 -16.30 -10.99 -15.03
CA TYR A 159 -17.12 -11.72 -14.06
C TYR A 159 -17.63 -13.06 -14.62
N LYS A 160 -18.06 -13.09 -15.89
CA LYS A 160 -18.56 -14.31 -16.57
C LYS A 160 -17.49 -15.39 -16.84
N ARG A 161 -16.20 -15.06 -16.72
CA ARG A 161 -15.11 -16.01 -17.00
C ARG A 161 -14.78 -16.89 -15.80
N ILE A 162 -15.08 -16.43 -14.58
CA ILE A 162 -14.85 -17.20 -13.35
C ILE A 162 -15.78 -18.43 -13.30
N GLU A 163 -16.97 -18.36 -13.88
CA GLU A 163 -17.93 -19.48 -13.98
C GLU A 163 -17.47 -20.64 -14.88
N LYS A 164 -16.45 -20.48 -15.73
CA LYS A 164 -16.00 -21.55 -16.65
C LYS A 164 -14.85 -22.40 -16.11
N VAL A 165 -14.36 -22.12 -14.90
CA VAL A 165 -13.18 -22.77 -14.31
C VAL A 165 -13.56 -23.67 -13.13
N GLN A 166 -14.85 -23.80 -12.80
CA GLN A 166 -15.38 -24.79 -11.85
C GLN A 166 -16.26 -25.82 -12.56
#